data_AF-A0A429Z8X2-F1
#
_entry.id   AF-A0A429Z8X2-F1
#
_cell.length_a   1.000
_cell.length_b   1.000
_cell.length_c   1.000
_cell.angle_alpha   90.00
_cell.angle_beta   90.00
_cell.angle_gamma   90.00
#
_symmetry.space_group_name_H-M   'P 1'
#
loop_
_entity.id
_entity.type
_entity.pdbx_description
1 polymer ?
#
loop_
_entity_poly.entity_id
_entity_poly.type
_entity_poly.pdbx_seq_one_letter_code
_entity_poly.pdbx_strand_id
1 'polypeptide(L)' 'MKKNKDIEVSVKETTREVNGETQAVHTLSIGKKTIGEIIEISSKKYEVHMNDNEVSLASNLDQAYEEIIRQWNLFQ' A
#
# COMPACT_ATOMS: atom_id res chain seq x y z
N MET A 1 5.39 -22.11 -24.11
CA MET A 1 5.86 -21.42 -22.88
C MET A 1 4.78 -20.44 -22.47
N LYS A 2 4.17 -20.58 -21.29
CA LYS A 2 3.27 -19.55 -20.74
C LYS A 2 4.15 -18.30 -20.55
N LYS A 3 3.93 -17.25 -21.35
CA LYS A 3 4.51 -15.94 -21.03
C LYS A 3 3.86 -15.51 -19.72
N ASN A 4 4.63 -15.44 -18.65
CA ASN A 4 4.17 -14.70 -17.48
C ASN A 4 3.95 -13.26 -17.96
N LYS A 5 2.71 -12.78 -17.85
CA LYS A 5 2.46 -11.36 -18.10
C LYS A 5 3.23 -10.58 -17.06
N ASP A 6 3.88 -9.50 -17.48
CA ASP A 6 4.44 -8.54 -16.55
C ASP A 6 3.32 -8.04 -15.64
N ILE A 7 3.57 -8.08 -14.33
CA ILE A 7 2.65 -7.55 -13.32
C ILE A 7 3.16 -6.17 -12.97
N GLU A 8 2.42 -5.16 -13.41
CA GLU A 8 2.69 -3.76 -13.10
C GLU A 8 1.91 -3.35 -11.85
N VAL A 9 2.61 -2.74 -10.90
CA VAL A 9 2.01 -2.14 -9.70
C VAL A 9 1.95 -0.63 -9.93
N SER A 10 0.76 -0.07 -9.84
CA SER A 10 0.54 1.37 -9.90
C SER A 10 0.34 1.91 -8.49
N VAL A 11 0.92 3.08 -8.23
CA VAL A 11 0.73 3.83 -6.98
C VAL A 11 -0.05 5.10 -7.28
N LYS A 12 -1.06 5.39 -6.47
CA LYS A 12 -1.80 6.65 -6.50
C LYS A 12 -1.69 7.32 -5.14
N GLU A 13 -1.13 8.51 -5.11
CA GLU A 13 -1.07 9.35 -3.92
C GLU A 13 -2.31 10.25 -3.85
N THR A 14 -2.93 10.32 -2.67
CA THR A 14 -4.07 11.20 -2.37
C THR A 14 -3.93 11.76 -0.96
N THR A 15 -4.63 12.84 -0.65
CA THR A 15 -4.76 13.36 0.71
C THR A 15 -6.15 13.05 1.24
N ARG A 16 -6.21 12.51 2.46
CA ARG A 16 -7.47 12.15 3.13
C ARG A 16 -7.47 12.66 4.56
N GLU A 17 -8.63 13.10 5.04
CA GLU A 17 -8.82 13.38 6.45
C GLU A 17 -8.97 12.04 7.19
N VAL A 18 -7.99 11.72 8.04
CA VAL A 18 -7.95 10.53 8.89
C VAL A 18 -7.81 11.02 10.32
N ASN A 19 -8.76 10.67 11.18
CA ASN A 19 -8.79 11.08 12.60
C ASN A 19 -8.74 12.62 12.82
N GLY A 20 -9.29 13.41 11.89
CA GLY A 20 -9.30 14.87 11.95
C GLY A 20 -8.00 15.54 11.49
N GLU A 21 -7.03 14.76 10.99
CA GLU A 21 -5.81 15.26 10.38
C GLU A 21 -5.77 14.90 8.89
N THR A 22 -5.27 15.83 8.06
CA THR A 22 -5.05 15.54 6.65
C THR A 22 -3.76 14.73 6.51
N GLN A 23 -3.90 13.47 6.12
CA GLN A 23 -2.79 12.53 5.96
C GLN A 23 -2.63 12.16 4.47
N ALA A 24 -1.39 11.92 4.06
CA ALA A 24 -1.10 11.38 2.73
C ALA A 24 -1.40 9.88 2.71
N VAL A 25 -2.08 9.43 1.66
CA VAL A 25 -2.49 8.05 1.45
C VAL A 25 -2.00 7.59 0.09
N HIS A 26 -1.21 6.51 0.08
CA HIS A 26 -0.72 5.86 -1.13
C HIS A 26 -1.50 4.57 -1.36
N THR A 27 -2.33 4.54 -2.39
CA THR A 27 -3.10 3.36 -2.78
C THR A 27 -2.32 2.59 -3.85
N LEU A 28 -2.05 1.31 -3.60
CA LEU A 28 -1.38 0.41 -4.55
C LEU A 28 -2.41 -0.42 -5.30
N SER A 29 -2.22 -0.59 -6.61
CA SER A 29 -3.11 -1.38 -7.45
C SER A 29 -2.37 -2.19 -8.50
N ILE A 30 -2.90 -3.37 -8.83
CA ILE A 30 -2.50 -4.15 -10.00
C ILE A 30 -3.68 -4.17 -10.96
N GLY A 31 -3.53 -3.47 -12.10
CA GLY A 31 -4.64 -3.23 -13.03
C GLY A 31 -5.79 -2.49 -12.36
N LYS A 32 -6.94 -3.16 -12.16
CA LYS A 32 -8.13 -2.57 -11.51
C LYS A 32 -8.28 -2.97 -10.04
N LYS A 33 -7.41 -3.83 -9.51
CA LYS A 33 -7.52 -4.36 -8.16
C LYS A 33 -6.60 -3.58 -7.23
N THR A 34 -7.17 -2.95 -6.21
CA THR A 34 -6.41 -2.41 -5.08
C THR A 34 -5.83 -3.57 -4.28
N ILE A 35 -4.53 -3.48 -3.98
CA ILE A 35 -3.80 -4.52 -3.24
C ILE A 35 -3.40 -4.07 -1.83
N GLY A 36 -3.45 -2.78 -1.55
CA GLY A 36 -3.21 -2.22 -0.23
C GLY A 36 -3.15 -0.70 -0.26
N GLU A 37 -3.09 -0.11 0.92
CA GLU A 37 -2.99 1.33 1.14
C GLU A 37 -1.92 1.61 2.19
N ILE A 38 -1.24 2.75 2.07
CA ILE A 38 -0.26 3.23 3.04
C ILE A 38 -0.71 4.58 3.52
N ILE A 39 -0.83 4.76 4.83
CA ILE A 39 -1.21 6.04 5.44
C ILE A 39 0.03 6.64 6.13
N GLU A 40 0.39 7.86 5.76
CA GLU A 40 1.48 8.60 6.40
C GLU A 40 0.97 9.23 7.71
N ILE A 41 1.27 8.56 8.83
CA ILE A 41 0.86 9.01 10.16
C ILE A 41 1.82 10.08 10.71
N SER A 42 3.11 9.96 10.39
CA SER A 42 4.14 10.94 10.77
C SER A 42 5.40 10.78 9.92
N SER A 43 6.38 11.68 10.09
CA SER A 43 7.63 11.74 9.32
C SER A 43 8.41 10.41 9.17
N LYS A 44 8.16 9.40 10.01
CA LYS A 44 8.77 8.06 9.92
C LYS A 44 7.83 6.92 10.35
N LYS A 45 6.51 7.12 10.26
CA LYS A 45 5.53 6.09 10.63
C LYS A 45 4.48 5.99 9.55
N TYR A 46 4.44 4.82 8.94
CA TYR A 46 3.54 4.51 7.82
C TYR A 46 2.72 3.30 8.23
N GLU A 47 1.40 3.46 8.25
CA GLU A 47 0.49 2.35 8.47
C GLU A 47 0.20 1.65 7.14
N VAL A 48 0.42 0.33 7.12
CA VAL A 48 0.12 -0.51 5.97
C VAL A 48 -1.22 -1.18 6.18
N HIS A 49 -2.16 -0.93 5.26
CA HIS A 49 -3.51 -1.43 5.29
C HIS A 49 -3.75 -2.37 4.10
N MET A 50 -4.41 -3.51 4.34
CA MET A 50 -4.90 -4.41 3.29
C MET A 50 -6.31 -4.90 3.65
N ASN A 51 -7.23 -4.85 2.68
CA ASN A 51 -8.64 -5.19 2.88
C ASN A 51 -9.25 -4.48 4.11
N ASP A 52 -9.01 -3.18 4.25
CA ASP A 52 -9.46 -2.33 5.36
C ASP A 52 -8.93 -2.71 6.76
N ASN A 53 -7.92 -3.58 6.85
CA ASN A 53 -7.27 -3.94 8.10
C ASN A 53 -5.82 -3.43 8.13
N GLU A 54 -5.39 -2.89 9.26
CA GLU A 54 -3.96 -2.63 9.53
C GLU A 54 -3.21 -3.97 9.60
N VAL A 55 -2.17 -4.10 8.78
CA VAL A 55 -1.34 -5.31 8.70
C VAL A 55 0.02 -5.08 9.36
N SER A 56 0.58 -3.88 9.23
CA SER A 56 1.91 -3.57 9.74
C SER A 56 2.18 -2.07 9.86
N LEU A 57 3.25 -1.74 10.57
CA LEU A 57 3.85 -0.41 10.64
C LEU A 57 5.23 -0.42 9.99
N ALA A 58 5.45 0.50 9.06
CA ALA A 58 6.73 0.68 8.38
C ALA A 58 7.40 2.00 8.81
N SER A 59 8.74 2.03 8.72
CA SER A 59 9.54 3.20 9.12
C SER A 59 9.82 4.17 7.96
N ASN A 60 9.58 3.73 6.72
CA ASN A 60 9.69 4.50 5.48
C ASN A 60 8.72 3.95 4.42
N LEU A 61 8.47 4.72 3.36
CA LEU A 61 7.56 4.32 2.27
C LEU A 61 8.02 3.07 1.54
N ASP A 62 9.31 2.91 1.27
CA ASP A 62 9.83 1.74 0.55
C ASP A 62 9.51 0.43 1.28
N GLN A 63 9.72 0.41 2.60
CA GLN A 63 9.33 -0.72 3.45
C GLN A 63 7.81 -0.99 3.40
N ALA A 64 7.00 0.07 3.39
CA ALA A 64 5.54 -0.05 3.32
C ALA A 64 5.09 -0.65 1.96
N TYR A 65 5.71 -0.22 0.86
CA TYR A 65 5.47 -0.80 -0.47
C TYR A 65 5.88 -2.26 -0.53
N GLU A 66 7.07 -2.59 -0.03
CA GLU A 66 7.57 -3.97 0.04
C GLU A 66 6.62 -4.86 0.85
N GLU A 67 6.08 -4.35 1.96
CA GLU A 67 5.12 -5.08 2.79
C GLU A 67 3.87 -5.46 1.99
N ILE A 68 3.22 -4.50 1.34
CA ILE A 68 2.01 -4.74 0.55
C ILE A 68 2.28 -5.76 -0.55
N ILE A 69 3.35 -5.58 -1.33
CA ILE A 69 3.68 -6.47 -2.44
C ILE A 69 4.00 -7.88 -1.94
N ARG A 70 4.72 -8.01 -0.82
CA ARG A 70 5.05 -9.30 -0.22
C ARG A 70 3.81 -10.01 0.28
N GLN A 71 2.97 -9.33 1.07
CA GLN A 71 1.73 -9.89 1.61
C GLN A 71 0.77 -10.31 0.48
N TRP A 72 0.63 -9.47 -0.55
CA TRP A 72 -0.14 -9.77 -1.74
C TRP A 72 0.34 -11.06 -2.42
N ASN A 73 1.65 -11.22 -2.61
CA ASN A 73 2.20 -12.43 -3.24
C ASN A 73 2.07 -13.69 -2.36
N LEU A 74 2.01 -13.56 -1.04
CA LEU A 74 1.90 -14.68 -0.10
C LEU A 74 0.46 -15.19 0.06
N PHE A 75 -0.54 -14.31 -0.04
CA PHE A 75 -1.94 -14.61 0.27
C PHE A 75 -2.91 -14.40 -0.92
N GLN A 76 -2.41 -14.50 -2.17
CA GLN A 76 -3.23 -14.44 -3.39
C GLN A 76 -4.41 -15.41 -3.40
#